data_AF-A0A0Q8Q5T1-F1
#
_entry.id   AF-A0A0Q8Q5T1-F1
#
_cell.length_a   1.000
_cell.length_b   1.000
_cell.length_c   1.000
_cell.angle_alpha   90.00
_cell.angle_beta   90.00
_cell.angle_gamma   90.00
#
_symmetry.space_group_name_H-M   'P 1'
#
loop_
_entity.id
_entity.type
_entity.pdbx_description
1 polymer ?
#
loop_
_entity_poly.entity_id
_entity_poly.type
_entity_poly.pdbx_seq_one_letter_code
_entity_poly.pdbx_strand_id
1 'polypeptide(L)'
;MLRAGGVCMPALEICDTRYREYVFKAVDNIADNSSSARYVLGAPHPISSVGDFRRIQVELWADGKLLDQGWGSNAMDDPLIAVAWLANRLNRDGAQLNAGDIVLTGGLTRGYRAQRNQMFKASFGALGDVTLYFR
;
A
#
# COMPACT_ATOMS: atom_id res chain seq x y z
N MET A 1 -12.79 5.03 16.46
CA MET A 1 -14.01 4.92 15.63
C MET A 1 -13.77 5.74 14.37
N LEU A 2 -13.62 5.11 13.20
CA LEU A 2 -13.60 5.82 11.92
C LEU A 2 -14.98 6.47 11.75
N ARG A 3 -15.06 7.80 11.77
CA ARG A 3 -16.30 8.50 11.41
C ARG A 3 -16.51 8.37 9.89
N ALA A 4 -17.75 8.05 9.54
CA ALA A 4 -18.21 7.74 8.19
C ALA A 4 -17.90 8.84 7.16
N GLY A 5 -17.33 8.44 6.02
CA GLY A 5 -17.07 9.32 4.86
C GLY A 5 -15.81 9.00 4.04
N GLY A 6 -14.94 8.11 4.52
CA GLY A 6 -13.69 7.76 3.82
C GLY A 6 -13.88 6.86 2.59
N VAL A 7 -12.92 6.94 1.67
CA VAL A 7 -12.79 6.03 0.52
C VAL A 7 -11.55 5.15 0.69
N CYS A 8 -11.60 3.93 0.15
CA CYS A 8 -10.44 3.08 -0.05
C CYS A 8 -10.13 2.97 -1.55
N MET A 9 -8.86 2.78 -1.88
CA MET A 9 -8.38 2.63 -3.25
C MET A 9 -7.37 1.49 -3.30
N PRO A 10 -7.43 0.60 -4.30
CA PRO A 10 -6.27 -0.20 -4.70
C PRO A 10 -5.05 0.70 -4.93
N ALA A 11 -3.86 0.23 -4.57
CA ALA A 11 -2.64 1.01 -4.77
C ALA A 11 -1.42 0.14 -5.11
N LEU A 12 -0.51 0.71 -5.88
CA LEU A 12 0.86 0.23 -6.06
C LEU A 12 1.80 1.26 -5.42
N GLU A 13 2.64 0.83 -4.47
CA GLU A 13 3.73 1.63 -3.93
C GLU A 13 5.03 1.28 -4.67
N ILE A 14 5.81 2.31 -4.98
CA ILE A 14 7.14 2.20 -5.56
C ILE A 14 8.11 2.64 -4.48
N CYS A 15 8.87 1.68 -3.98
CA CYS A 15 9.96 1.90 -3.05
C CYS A 15 11.28 2.02 -3.81
N ASP A 16 12.09 3.00 -3.45
CA ASP A 16 13.43 3.22 -4.00
C ASP A 16 14.35 3.67 -2.88
N THR A 17 15.10 2.72 -2.32
CA THR A 17 16.01 3.00 -1.21
C THR A 17 17.24 3.74 -1.69
N ARG A 18 17.73 4.69 -0.89
CA ARG A 18 18.94 5.46 -1.21
C ARG A 18 20.23 4.75 -0.79
N TYR A 19 20.13 3.59 -0.14
CA TYR A 19 21.27 2.73 0.17
C TYR A 19 21.64 1.84 -1.02
N ARG A 20 22.94 1.75 -1.34
CA ARG A 20 23.44 0.98 -2.50
C ARG A 20 23.24 -0.53 -2.36
N GLU A 21 23.44 -1.05 -1.16
CA GLU A 21 23.19 -2.46 -0.82
C GLU A 21 22.08 -2.47 0.22
N TYR A 22 20.90 -2.95 -0.17
CA TYR A 22 19.76 -2.98 0.74
C TYR A 22 19.79 -4.24 1.60
N VAL A 23 20.16 -4.05 2.86
CA VAL A 23 19.90 -5.00 3.94
C VAL A 23 18.95 -4.30 4.91
N PHE A 24 17.73 -4.82 5.06
CA PHE A 24 16.74 -4.13 5.88
C PHE A 24 17.23 -3.97 7.31
N LYS A 25 17.32 -2.71 7.73
CA LYS A 25 17.44 -2.30 9.12
C LYS A 25 16.38 -1.24 9.36
N ALA A 26 15.60 -1.39 10.42
CA ALA A 26 14.48 -0.49 10.69
C ALA A 26 14.93 0.98 10.79
N VAL A 27 16.06 1.25 11.45
CA VAL A 27 16.62 2.61 11.58
C VAL A 27 16.97 3.20 10.22
N ASP A 28 17.62 2.44 9.36
CA ASP A 28 18.00 2.90 8.01
C ASP A 28 16.76 3.15 7.16
N ASN A 29 15.77 2.24 7.18
CA ASN A 29 14.53 2.43 6.45
C ASN A 29 13.74 3.65 6.95
N ILE A 30 13.67 3.88 8.27
CA ILE A 30 13.01 5.06 8.85
C ILE A 30 13.73 6.34 8.44
N ALA A 31 15.07 6.38 8.55
CA ALA A 31 15.87 7.51 8.12
C ALA A 31 15.71 7.80 6.63
N ASP A 32 15.48 6.75 5.84
CA ASP A 32 15.23 6.80 4.41
C ASP A 32 13.75 7.00 4.06
N ASN A 33 12.97 7.67 4.92
CA ASN A 33 11.55 7.93 4.69
C ASN A 33 10.77 6.67 4.22
N SER A 34 11.01 5.55 4.91
CA SER A 34 10.45 4.23 4.60
C SER A 34 10.73 3.72 3.18
N SER A 35 11.84 4.14 2.57
CA SER A 35 12.16 3.88 1.16
C SER A 35 11.09 4.39 0.18
N SER A 36 10.13 5.20 0.63
CA SER A 36 9.02 5.65 -0.21
C SER A 36 9.54 6.54 -1.35
N ALA A 37 9.03 6.31 -2.55
CA ALA A 37 9.37 7.12 -3.72
C ALA A 37 8.13 7.60 -4.46
N ARG A 38 7.23 6.69 -4.89
CA ARG A 38 6.02 7.03 -5.63
C ARG A 38 4.88 6.07 -5.27
N TYR A 39 3.66 6.42 -5.66
CA TYR A 39 2.52 5.51 -5.62
C TYR A 39 1.60 5.76 -6.82
N VAL A 40 0.79 4.76 -7.15
CA VAL A 40 -0.29 4.84 -8.14
C VAL A 40 -1.57 4.35 -7.47
N LEU A 41 -2.66 5.10 -7.65
CA LEU A 41 -3.97 4.77 -7.10
C LEU A 41 -4.89 4.25 -8.20
N GLY A 42 -5.70 3.25 -7.84
CA GLY A 42 -6.85 2.80 -8.63
C GLY A 42 -8.08 3.66 -8.38
N ALA A 43 -9.23 3.15 -8.80
CA ALA A 43 -10.51 3.82 -8.59
C ALA A 43 -10.88 3.89 -7.09
N PRO A 44 -11.50 4.99 -6.64
CA PRO A 44 -11.99 5.12 -5.27
C PRO A 44 -13.27 4.31 -5.06
N HIS A 45 -13.36 3.66 -3.90
CA HIS A 45 -14.54 2.96 -3.42
C HIS A 45 -14.92 3.48 -2.03
N PRO A 46 -16.21 3.70 -1.72
CA PRO A 46 -16.62 3.98 -0.36
C PRO A 46 -16.15 2.88 0.60
N ILE A 47 -15.59 3.21 1.76
CA ILE A 47 -15.21 2.19 2.75
C ILE A 47 -16.41 1.31 3.12
N SER A 48 -17.62 1.89 3.16
CA SER A 48 -18.87 1.19 3.45
C SER A 48 -19.30 0.17 2.40
N SER A 49 -18.77 0.22 1.17
CA SER A 49 -19.04 -0.80 0.16
C SER A 49 -18.09 -2.00 0.26
N VAL A 50 -17.06 -1.92 1.10
CA VAL A 50 -16.15 -3.02 1.37
C VAL A 50 -16.65 -3.79 2.59
N GLY A 51 -16.87 -5.09 2.42
CA GLY A 51 -17.29 -5.95 3.53
C GLY A 51 -16.16 -6.15 4.55
N ASP A 52 -15.25 -7.08 4.27
CA ASP A 52 -14.14 -7.42 5.17
C ASP A 52 -12.81 -7.14 4.46
N PHE A 53 -12.11 -6.08 4.89
CA PHE A 53 -10.83 -5.68 4.30
C PHE A 53 -9.77 -6.77 4.37
N ARG A 54 -9.82 -7.62 5.39
CA ARG A 54 -8.87 -8.72 5.61
C ARG A 54 -8.95 -9.75 4.50
N ARG A 55 -10.14 -9.92 3.91
CA ARG A 55 -10.46 -10.91 2.87
C ARG A 55 -10.26 -10.39 1.46
N ILE A 56 -9.80 -9.15 1.28
CA ILE A 56 -9.45 -8.64 -0.05
C ILE A 56 -8.21 -9.41 -0.52
N GLN A 57 -8.38 -10.24 -1.53
CA GLN A 57 -7.27 -10.88 -2.21
C GLN A 57 -6.61 -9.89 -3.17
N VAL A 58 -5.29 -9.92 -3.23
CA VAL A 58 -4.50 -9.19 -4.23
C VAL A 58 -3.65 -10.16 -5.03
N GLU A 59 -3.54 -9.91 -6.33
CA GLU A 59 -2.60 -10.61 -7.21
C GLU A 59 -1.67 -9.60 -7.87
N LEU A 60 -0.36 -9.81 -7.75
CA LEU A 60 0.65 -8.99 -8.40
C LEU A 60 1.17 -9.69 -9.65
N TRP A 61 1.10 -9.00 -10.78
CA TRP A 61 1.51 -9.49 -12.08
C TRP A 61 2.61 -8.60 -12.66
N ALA A 62 3.55 -9.19 -13.39
CA ALA A 62 4.47 -8.47 -14.25
C ALA A 62 4.49 -9.09 -15.65
N ASP A 63 4.30 -8.27 -16.68
CA ASP A 63 4.27 -8.69 -18.10
C ASP A 63 3.36 -9.91 -18.36
N GLY A 64 2.20 -9.94 -17.69
CA GLY A 64 1.22 -11.02 -17.81
C GLY A 64 1.53 -12.29 -17.00
N LYS A 65 2.64 -12.33 -16.26
CA LYS A 65 3.01 -13.43 -15.35
C LYS A 65 2.65 -13.08 -13.91
N LEU A 66 1.97 -13.99 -13.21
CA LEU A 66 1.73 -13.87 -11.77
C LEU A 66 3.06 -13.96 -11.01
N LEU A 67 3.36 -12.95 -10.20
CA LEU A 67 4.56 -12.86 -9.37
C LEU A 67 4.31 -13.21 -7.91
N ASP A 68 3.17 -12.77 -7.37
CA ASP A 68 2.81 -12.96 -5.97
C ASP A 68 1.30 -12.85 -5.77
N GLN A 69 0.84 -13.35 -4.63
CA GLN A 69 -0.52 -13.19 -4.16
C GLN A 69 -0.52 -12.85 -2.68
N GLY A 70 -1.50 -12.07 -2.25
CA GLY A 70 -1.63 -11.61 -0.88
C GLY A 70 -3.07 -11.40 -0.47
N TRP A 71 -3.23 -11.04 0.79
CA TRP A 71 -4.53 -10.74 1.39
C TRP A 71 -4.42 -9.43 2.15
N GLY A 72 -5.54 -8.73 2.32
CA GLY A 72 -5.60 -7.51 3.14
C GLY A 72 -5.06 -7.75 4.55
N SER A 73 -5.25 -8.94 5.12
CA SER A 73 -4.70 -9.32 6.43
C SER A 73 -3.17 -9.32 6.51
N ASN A 74 -2.45 -9.30 5.39
CA ASN A 74 -0.99 -9.14 5.41
C ASN A 74 -0.58 -7.75 5.94
N ALA A 75 -1.45 -6.75 5.85
CA ALA A 75 -1.25 -5.44 6.45
C ALA A 75 -1.75 -5.43 7.90
N MET A 76 -0.87 -5.83 8.84
CA MET A 76 -1.15 -5.80 10.28
C MET A 76 -2.45 -6.51 10.70
N ASP A 77 -2.75 -7.67 10.11
CA ASP A 77 -4.00 -8.45 10.29
C ASP A 77 -5.27 -7.80 9.72
N ASP A 78 -5.35 -6.46 9.70
CA ASP A 78 -6.40 -5.67 9.03
C ASP A 78 -5.83 -4.30 8.58
N PRO A 79 -5.99 -3.89 7.31
CA PRO A 79 -5.54 -2.59 6.82
C PRO A 79 -6.03 -1.39 7.65
N LEU A 80 -7.22 -1.48 8.26
CA LEU A 80 -7.76 -0.41 9.12
C LEU A 80 -7.01 -0.30 10.46
N ILE A 81 -6.38 -1.38 10.94
CA ILE A 81 -5.49 -1.34 12.11
C ILE A 81 -4.26 -0.48 11.81
N ALA A 82 -3.69 -0.57 10.61
CA ALA A 82 -2.55 0.25 10.21
C ALA A 82 -2.91 1.76 10.23
N VAL A 83 -4.10 2.12 9.73
CA VAL A 83 -4.60 3.50 9.78
C VAL A 83 -4.77 3.98 11.23
N ALA A 84 -5.41 3.17 12.08
CA ALA A 84 -5.61 3.50 13.49
C ALA A 84 -4.28 3.64 14.24
N TRP A 85 -3.32 2.76 13.97
CA TRP A 85 -1.97 2.82 14.54
C TRP A 85 -1.27 4.13 14.17
N LEU A 86 -1.29 4.51 12.88
CA LEU A 86 -0.66 5.74 12.41
C LEU A 86 -1.30 6.98 13.04
N ALA A 87 -2.63 7.04 13.06
CA ALA A 87 -3.36 8.16 13.68
C ALA A 87 -2.99 8.32 15.17
N ASN A 88 -2.93 7.21 15.91
CA ASN A 88 -2.55 7.22 17.32
C ASN A 88 -1.07 7.60 17.51
N ARG A 89 -0.18 7.16 16.63
CA ARG A 89 1.24 7.50 16.68
C ARG A 89 1.46 8.99 16.45
N LEU A 90 0.84 9.56 15.42
CA LEU A 90 0.92 10.99 15.10
C LEU A 90 0.40 11.84 16.25
N ASN A 91 -0.72 11.45 16.86
CA ASN A 91 -1.30 12.18 17.98
C ASN A 91 -0.32 12.31 19.17
N ARG A 92 0.43 11.23 19.47
CA ARG A 92 1.46 11.25 20.53
C ARG A 92 2.60 12.23 20.24
N ASP A 93 2.85 12.51 18.96
CA ASP A 93 3.87 13.46 18.51
C ASP A 93 3.29 14.87 18.24
N GLY A 94 2.03 15.12 18.63
CA GLY A 94 1.37 16.42 18.44
C GLY A 94 0.90 16.69 17.01
N ALA A 95 0.83 15.65 16.16
CA ALA A 95 0.34 15.71 14.79
C ALA A 95 -0.98 14.91 14.62
N GLN A 96 -1.64 15.06 13.48
CA GLN A 96 -2.87 14.31 13.18
C GLN A 96 -3.00 14.04 11.69
N LEU A 97 -3.83 13.05 11.34
CA LEU A 97 -4.33 12.89 9.98
C LEU A 97 -5.45 13.92 9.73
N ASN A 98 -5.41 14.55 8.57
CA ASN A 98 -6.40 15.50 8.11
C ASN A 98 -7.34 14.86 7.08
N ALA A 99 -8.51 15.47 6.89
CA ALA A 99 -9.41 15.06 5.83
C ALA A 99 -8.72 15.24 4.46
N GLY A 100 -8.73 14.20 3.64
CA GLY A 100 -8.07 14.19 2.33
C GLY A 100 -6.66 13.58 2.34
N ASP A 101 -6.09 13.29 3.51
CA ASP A 101 -4.82 12.57 3.59
C ASP A 101 -4.96 11.16 3.00
N ILE A 102 -3.92 10.73 2.28
CA ILE A 102 -3.80 9.38 1.73
C ILE A 102 -2.92 8.56 2.67
N VAL A 103 -3.43 7.42 3.11
CA VAL A 103 -2.68 6.46 3.93
C VAL A 103 -2.50 5.16 3.14
N LEU A 104 -1.25 4.81 2.82
CA LEU A 104 -0.90 3.49 2.32
C LEU A 104 -0.78 2.54 3.52
N THR A 105 -1.59 1.49 3.56
CA THR A 105 -1.79 0.65 4.75
C THR A 105 -0.70 -0.40 4.96
N GLY A 106 0.29 -0.46 4.06
CA GLY A 106 1.37 -1.44 4.07
C GLY A 106 1.29 -2.43 2.90
N GLY A 107 2.40 -3.12 2.65
CA GLY A 107 2.53 -4.08 1.57
C GLY A 107 1.69 -5.33 1.80
N LEU A 108 0.87 -5.68 0.81
CA LEU A 108 0.07 -6.91 0.82
C LEU A 108 0.80 -8.10 0.17
N THR A 109 1.84 -7.82 -0.62
CA THR A 109 2.75 -8.77 -1.26
C THR A 109 4.18 -8.40 -0.92
N ARG A 110 5.16 -9.22 -1.33
CA ARG A 110 6.56 -8.83 -1.24
C ARG A 110 6.86 -7.68 -2.21
N GLY A 111 7.93 -6.94 -1.95
CA GLY A 111 8.48 -6.00 -2.93
C GLY A 111 9.22 -6.75 -4.04
N TYR A 112 8.95 -6.38 -5.29
CA TYR A 112 9.62 -6.93 -6.48
C TYR A 112 10.40 -5.85 -7.19
N ARG A 113 11.61 -6.19 -7.64
CA ARG A 113 12.45 -5.25 -8.38
C ARG A 113 11.86 -5.01 -9.77
N ALA A 114 11.43 -3.78 -10.01
CA ALA A 114 11.00 -3.37 -11.34
C ALA A 114 12.18 -3.20 -12.29
N GLN A 115 11.98 -3.56 -13.56
CA GLN A 115 12.93 -3.32 -14.63
C GLN A 115 12.40 -2.27 -15.61
N ARG A 116 13.31 -1.65 -16.36
CA ARG A 116 12.93 -0.77 -17.48
C ARG A 116 12.10 -1.56 -18.50
N ASN A 117 11.08 -0.92 -19.07
CA ASN A 117 10.13 -1.46 -20.04
C ASN A 117 9.22 -2.58 -19.51
N GLN A 118 9.07 -2.70 -18.18
CA GLN A 118 8.20 -3.69 -17.54
C GLN A 118 6.86 -3.10 -17.17
N MET A 119 5.79 -3.88 -17.33
CA MET A 119 4.45 -3.54 -16.87
C MET A 119 4.12 -4.32 -15.59
N PHE A 120 3.75 -3.62 -14.52
CA PHE A 120 3.17 -4.21 -13.32
C PHE A 120 1.67 -3.99 -13.28
N LYS A 121 0.94 -4.99 -12.80
CA LYS A 121 -0.49 -4.91 -12.50
C LYS A 121 -0.79 -5.53 -11.15
N ALA A 122 -1.45 -4.80 -10.27
CA ALA A 122 -2.04 -5.36 -9.06
C ALA A 122 -3.55 -5.46 -9.23
N SER A 123 -4.11 -6.66 -9.11
CA SER A 123 -5.55 -6.91 -9.20
C SER A 123 -6.14 -7.16 -7.82
N PHE A 124 -7.22 -6.44 -7.49
CA PHE A 124 -7.93 -6.53 -6.21
C PHE A 124 -9.37 -7.05 -6.39
N GLY A 125 -9.61 -7.84 -7.43
CA GLY A 125 -10.92 -8.39 -7.76
C GLY A 125 -11.96 -7.29 -7.99
N ALA A 126 -13.02 -7.29 -7.16
CA ALA A 126 -14.13 -6.34 -7.28
C ALA A 126 -13.72 -4.87 -7.07
N LEU A 127 -12.58 -4.60 -6.43
CA LEU A 127 -12.07 -3.24 -6.26
C LEU A 127 -11.32 -2.72 -7.51
N GLY A 128 -11.07 -3.59 -8.48
CA GLY A 128 -10.40 -3.26 -9.73
C GLY A 128 -8.88 -3.43 -9.70
N ASP A 129 -8.26 -3.00 -10.79
CA ASP A 129 -6.83 -3.18 -11.05
C ASP A 129 -6.09 -1.84 -11.01
N VAL A 130 -4.82 -1.86 -10.57
CA VAL A 130 -3.87 -0.75 -10.71
C VAL A 130 -2.73 -1.21 -11.61
N THR A 131 -2.37 -0.40 -12.61
CA THR A 131 -1.34 -0.73 -13.58
C THR A 131 -0.28 0.37 -13.65
N LEU A 132 0.98 -0.02 -13.77
CA LEU A 132 2.12 0.88 -13.91
C LEU A 132 3.12 0.33 -14.93
N TYR A 133 3.51 1.18 -15.88
CA TYR A 133 4.57 0.89 -16.84
C TYR A 133 5.85 1.64 -16.50
N PHE A 134 6.95 0.92 -16.31
CA PHE A 134 8.27 1.50 -16.07
C PHE A 134 8.96 1.83 -17.39
N ARG A 135 9.28 3.11 -17.61
CA ARG A 135 9.96 3.62 -18.81
C ARG A 135 11.43 3.94 -18.56
#